data_AF-A0A0Q5V6B5-F1
#
_entry.id   AF-A0A0Q5V6B5-F1
#
_cell.length_a   1.000
_cell.length_b   1.000
_cell.length_c   1.000
_cell.angle_alpha   90.00
_cell.angle_beta   90.00
_cell.angle_gamma   90.00
#
_symmetry.space_group_name_H-M   'P 1'
#
loop_
_entity.id
_entity.type
_entity.pdbx_description
1 polymer ?
#
loop_
_entity_poly.entity_id
_entity_poly.type
_entity_poly.pdbx_seq_one_letter_code
_entity_poly.pdbx_strand_id
1 'polypeptide(L)'
;MTVEELRAALVRAGGAAVPTCLALLDDATTRVDGADRPATTTAHVATIYRRRASHVARIGLPTLGFDEAAQQLTATEHRTLRLIGIEAAGGHPSCVVFLAPDEPTVIASLAVLGPVPPA
;
A
#
# COMPACT_ATOMS: atom_id res chain seq x y z
N MET A 1 15.78 1.97 2.96
CA MET A 1 15.07 0.94 3.74
C MET A 1 15.25 -0.39 3.03
N THR A 2 15.57 -1.45 3.75
CA THR A 2 15.74 -2.82 3.23
C THR A 2 14.41 -3.58 3.24
N VAL A 3 14.37 -4.75 2.58
CA VAL A 3 13.19 -5.64 2.62
C VAL A 3 12.90 -6.16 4.03
N GLU A 4 13.93 -6.48 4.80
CA GLU A 4 13.81 -6.90 6.21
C GLU A 4 13.22 -5.78 7.09
N GLU A 5 13.68 -4.54 6.90
CA GLU A 5 13.14 -3.38 7.63
C GLU A 5 11.67 -3.14 7.27
N LEU A 6 11.31 -3.27 5.98
CA LEU A 6 9.92 -3.16 5.52
C LEU A 6 9.04 -4.27 6.11
N ARG A 7 9.53 -5.51 6.13
CA ARG A 7 8.84 -6.66 6.74
C ARG A 7 8.56 -6.39 8.21
N ALA A 8 9.57 -5.96 8.96
CA ALA A 8 9.43 -5.64 10.38
C ALA A 8 8.42 -4.49 10.60
N ALA A 9 8.42 -3.47 9.74
CA ALA A 9 7.47 -2.37 9.81
C ALA A 9 6.01 -2.81 9.53
N LEU A 10 5.80 -3.67 8.54
CA LEU A 10 4.49 -4.24 8.21
C LEU A 10 3.93 -5.09 9.36
N VAL A 11 4.77 -5.94 9.98
CA VAL A 11 4.36 -6.76 11.14
C VAL A 11 3.89 -5.88 12.31
N ARG A 12 4.55 -4.74 12.56
CA ARG A 12 4.16 -3.82 13.64
C ARG A 12 2.85 -3.08 13.35
N ALA A 13 2.61 -2.70 12.11
CA ALA A 13 1.44 -1.89 11.76
C ALA A 13 0.13 -2.69 11.74
N GLY A 14 0.17 -3.94 11.28
CA GLY A 14 -1.04 -4.74 11.08
C GLY A 14 -1.96 -4.16 10.00
N GLY A 15 -3.22 -4.59 9.98
CA GLY A 15 -4.21 -4.17 8.97
C GLY A 15 -4.49 -5.22 7.90
N ALA A 16 -5.57 -5.02 7.14
CA ALA A 16 -6.13 -6.08 6.29
C ALA A 16 -5.20 -6.52 5.15
N ALA A 17 -4.36 -5.61 4.63
CA ALA A 17 -3.46 -5.89 3.51
C ALA A 17 -2.09 -6.45 3.94
N VAL A 18 -1.73 -6.39 5.22
CA VAL A 18 -0.39 -6.79 5.70
C VAL A 18 -0.07 -8.25 5.38
N PRO A 19 -0.95 -9.24 5.62
CA PRO A 19 -0.64 -10.63 5.27
C PRO A 19 -0.27 -10.81 3.79
N THR A 20 -0.97 -10.13 2.88
CA THR A 20 -0.66 -10.16 1.44
C THR A 20 0.67 -9.48 1.13
N CYS A 21 0.97 -8.35 1.77
CA CYS A 21 2.27 -7.69 1.62
C CYS A 21 3.42 -8.60 2.06
N LEU A 22 3.29 -9.25 3.22
CA LEU A 22 4.31 -10.15 3.76
C LEU A 22 4.51 -11.38 2.85
N ALA A 23 3.41 -11.98 2.38
CA ALA A 23 3.48 -13.10 1.45
C ALA A 23 4.21 -12.74 0.15
N LEU A 24 4.01 -11.53 -0.38
CA LEU A 24 4.78 -11.04 -1.53
C LEU A 24 6.27 -10.88 -1.20
N LEU A 25 6.63 -10.37 -0.02
CA LEU A 25 8.04 -10.24 0.39
C LEU A 25 8.73 -11.60 0.61
N ASP A 26 7.98 -12.68 0.81
CA ASP A 26 8.50 -14.05 0.88
C ASP A 26 8.77 -14.67 -0.50
N ASP A 27 8.19 -14.10 -1.57
CA ASP A 27 8.39 -14.56 -2.94
C ASP A 27 9.65 -13.91 -3.55
N ALA A 28 10.62 -14.74 -3.93
CA ALA A 28 11.89 -14.32 -4.51
C ALA A 28 11.76 -13.60 -5.87
N THR A 29 10.62 -13.72 -6.54
CA THR A 29 10.33 -13.10 -7.85
C THR A 29 9.62 -11.75 -7.73
N THR A 30 9.24 -11.36 -6.52
CA THR A 30 8.58 -10.08 -6.23
C THR A 30 9.49 -8.90 -6.56
N ARG A 31 8.88 -7.87 -7.15
CA ARG A 31 9.53 -6.57 -7.35
C ARG A 31 9.12 -5.64 -6.23
N VAL A 32 10.10 -5.03 -5.59
CA VAL A 32 9.90 -3.98 -4.58
C VAL A 32 10.40 -2.67 -5.18
N ASP A 33 9.49 -1.75 -5.44
CA ASP A 33 9.81 -0.40 -5.92
C ASP A 33 9.60 0.60 -4.80
N GLY A 34 10.70 1.18 -4.32
CA GLY A 34 10.68 2.27 -3.37
C GLY A 34 10.70 3.59 -4.11
N ALA A 35 9.55 4.25 -4.22
CA ALA A 35 9.53 5.61 -4.73
C ALA A 35 10.15 6.53 -3.68
N ASP A 36 11.47 6.74 -3.75
CA ASP A 36 12.17 7.89 -3.14
C ASP A 36 11.89 9.17 -3.96
N ARG A 37 10.69 9.27 -4.52
CA ARG A 37 10.19 10.50 -5.13
C ARG A 37 9.43 11.25 -4.04
N PRO A 38 9.66 12.56 -3.85
CA PRO A 38 8.83 13.35 -2.97
C PRO A 38 7.39 13.20 -3.46
N ALA A 39 6.59 12.46 -2.68
CA ALA A 39 5.17 12.38 -2.95
C ALA A 39 4.64 13.81 -2.88
N THR A 40 3.74 14.12 -3.80
CA THR A 40 2.69 15.13 -3.58
C THR A 40 2.19 15.03 -2.13
N THR A 41 1.77 16.16 -1.54
CA THR A 41 1.39 16.23 -0.11
C THR A 41 0.47 15.08 0.32
N THR A 42 0.51 14.67 1.59
CA THR A 42 -0.34 13.59 2.13
C THR A 42 -1.82 13.82 1.83
N ALA A 43 -2.28 15.08 1.85
CA ALA A 43 -3.63 15.46 1.46
C ALA A 43 -3.97 15.09 0.00
N HIS A 44 -3.01 15.24 -0.91
CA HIS A 44 -3.15 14.84 -2.30
C HIS A 44 -3.17 13.31 -2.44
N VAL A 45 -2.27 12.60 -1.74
CA VAL A 45 -2.26 11.13 -1.69
C VAL A 45 -3.58 10.58 -1.15
N ALA A 46 -4.07 11.10 -0.02
CA ALA A 46 -5.36 10.73 0.55
C ALA A 46 -6.52 10.97 -0.43
N THR A 47 -6.48 12.06 -1.19
CA THR A 47 -7.50 12.34 -2.22
C THR A 47 -7.45 11.33 -3.37
N ILE A 48 -6.26 10.97 -3.86
CA ILE A 48 -6.09 9.93 -4.89
C ILE A 48 -6.65 8.60 -4.39
N TYR A 49 -6.25 8.17 -3.19
CA TYR A 49 -6.61 6.85 -2.69
C TYR A 49 -8.06 6.74 -2.26
N ARG A 50 -8.70 7.81 -1.78
CA ARG A 50 -10.15 7.86 -1.59
C ARG A 50 -10.92 7.70 -2.91
N ARG A 51 -10.49 8.39 -3.98
CA ARG A 51 -11.09 8.22 -5.32
C ARG A 51 -10.87 6.81 -5.85
N ARG A 52 -9.67 6.24 -5.64
CA ARG A 52 -9.39 4.85 -6.01
C ARG A 52 -10.25 3.87 -5.23
N ALA A 53 -10.40 4.03 -3.92
CA ALA A 53 -11.28 3.21 -3.08
C ALA A 53 -12.71 3.18 -3.63
N SER A 54 -13.28 4.35 -3.94
CA SER A 54 -14.60 4.45 -4.57
C SER A 54 -14.64 3.77 -5.96
N HIS A 55 -13.59 3.92 -6.75
CA HIS A 55 -13.50 3.33 -8.08
C HIS A 55 -13.41 1.80 -8.05
N VAL A 56 -12.53 1.24 -7.21
CA VAL A 56 -12.30 -0.21 -7.10
C VAL A 56 -13.54 -0.92 -6.55
N ALA A 57 -14.22 -0.31 -5.58
CA ALA A 57 -15.51 -0.79 -5.09
C ALA A 57 -16.57 -0.82 -6.20
N ARG A 58 -16.65 0.26 -7.00
CA ARG A 58 -17.62 0.35 -8.12
C ARG A 58 -17.40 -0.71 -9.20
N ILE A 59 -16.15 -1.07 -9.50
CA ILE A 59 -15.83 -2.06 -10.56
C ILE A 59 -15.69 -3.49 -10.02
N GLY A 60 -15.87 -3.71 -8.72
CA GLY A 60 -15.74 -5.04 -8.12
C GLY A 60 -14.32 -5.61 -8.15
N LEU A 61 -13.29 -4.75 -8.15
CA LEU A 61 -11.90 -5.20 -8.12
C LEU A 61 -11.60 -5.80 -6.74
N PRO A 62 -11.04 -7.03 -6.64
CA PRO A 62 -10.74 -7.64 -5.35
C PRO A 62 -9.56 -6.93 -4.70
N THR A 63 -9.81 -6.28 -3.57
CA THR A 63 -8.83 -5.46 -2.85
C THR A 63 -8.89 -5.66 -1.35
N LEU A 64 -7.82 -5.30 -0.65
CA LEU A 64 -7.73 -5.26 0.82
C LEU A 64 -7.21 -3.89 1.26
N GLY A 65 -7.71 -3.39 2.39
CA GLY A 65 -7.15 -2.21 3.08
C GLY A 65 -7.39 -0.86 2.41
N PHE A 66 -8.17 -0.75 1.31
CA PHE A 66 -8.39 0.55 0.64
C PHE A 66 -9.11 1.58 1.52
N ASP A 67 -10.21 1.20 2.17
CA ASP A 67 -10.95 2.12 3.05
C ASP A 67 -10.16 2.44 4.32
N GLU A 68 -9.52 1.43 4.91
CA GLU A 68 -8.61 1.59 6.05
C GLU A 68 -7.49 2.57 5.72
N ALA A 69 -6.81 2.37 4.58
CA ALA A 69 -5.74 3.26 4.13
C ALA A 69 -6.26 4.67 3.85
N ALA A 70 -7.42 4.84 3.20
CA ALA A 70 -7.98 6.16 2.94
C ALA A 70 -8.29 6.93 4.25
N GLN A 71 -8.76 6.24 5.28
CA GLN A 71 -9.00 6.80 6.61
C GLN A 71 -7.69 7.18 7.30
N GLN A 72 -6.72 6.26 7.37
CA GLN A 72 -5.40 6.48 7.99
C GLN A 72 -4.63 7.63 7.32
N LEU A 73 -4.64 7.68 5.99
CA LEU A 73 -4.03 8.77 5.21
C LEU A 73 -4.68 10.13 5.45
N THR A 74 -5.95 10.17 5.85
CA THR A 74 -6.65 11.42 6.19
C THR A 74 -6.40 11.82 7.64
N ALA A 75 -6.18 10.85 8.53
CA ALA A 75 -5.98 11.06 9.96
C ALA A 75 -4.50 11.34 10.33
N THR A 76 -3.55 10.97 9.49
CA THR A 76 -2.12 11.17 9.78
C THR A 76 -1.73 12.65 9.81
N GLU A 77 -0.85 13.01 10.74
CA GLU A 77 -0.30 14.36 10.87
C GLU A 77 0.89 14.62 9.91
N HIS A 78 1.42 13.57 9.28
CA HIS A 78 2.55 13.70 8.37
C HIS A 78 2.13 14.48 7.11
N ARG A 79 2.87 15.55 6.79
CA ARG A 79 2.62 16.38 5.60
C ARG A 79 3.00 15.71 4.28
N THR A 80 3.96 14.79 4.35
CA THR A 80 4.45 13.98 3.25
C THR A 80 4.56 12.53 3.69
N LEU A 81 4.53 11.61 2.73
CA LEU A 81 4.67 10.18 2.95
C LEU A 81 5.65 9.61 1.94
N ARG A 82 6.27 8.49 2.30
CA ARG A 82 7.03 7.65 1.37
C ARG A 82 6.15 6.49 0.93
N LEU A 83 6.31 6.06 -0.32
CA LEU A 83 5.50 4.98 -0.89
C LEU A 83 6.41 3.84 -1.33
N ILE A 84 6.00 2.62 -1.02
CA ILE A 84 6.62 1.41 -1.56
C ILE A 84 5.56 0.59 -2.29
N GLY A 85 5.83 0.30 -3.55
CA GLY A 85 5.11 -0.71 -4.33
C GLY A 85 5.74 -2.08 -4.14
N ILE A 86 4.92 -3.09 -3.93
CA ILE A 86 5.32 -4.50 -3.90
C ILE A 86 4.48 -5.21 -4.94
N GLU A 87 5.07 -5.82 -5.94
CA GLU A 87 4.34 -6.38 -7.08
C GLU A 87 4.83 -7.80 -7.38
N ALA A 88 3.90 -8.75 -7.47
CA ALA A 88 4.21 -10.08 -7.99
C ALA A 88 4.71 -10.00 -9.44
N ALA A 89 5.50 -10.98 -9.89
CA ALA A 89 6.04 -11.00 -11.25
C ALA A 89 4.96 -10.89 -12.36
N GLY A 90 3.74 -11.38 -12.09
CA GLY A 90 2.58 -11.31 -13.00
C GLY A 90 1.71 -10.05 -12.87
N GLY A 91 2.11 -9.06 -12.05
CA GLY A 91 1.39 -7.81 -11.83
C GLY A 91 0.35 -7.85 -10.69
N HIS A 92 -0.11 -9.04 -10.31
CA HIS A 92 -1.00 -9.25 -9.17
C HIS A 92 -0.62 -10.52 -8.37
N PRO A 93 -0.80 -10.53 -7.04
CA PRO A 93 -1.25 -9.40 -6.24
C PRO A 93 -0.21 -8.28 -6.19
N SER A 94 -0.66 -7.05 -5.97
CA SER A 94 0.19 -5.89 -5.80
C SER A 94 -0.22 -5.08 -4.59
N CYS A 95 0.75 -4.57 -3.85
CA CYS A 95 0.56 -3.81 -2.63
C CYS A 95 1.18 -2.43 -2.73
N VAL A 96 0.56 -1.49 -2.02
CA VAL A 96 1.16 -0.18 -1.75
C VAL A 96 1.24 0.01 -0.25
N VAL A 97 2.44 0.33 0.22
CA VAL A 97 2.73 0.63 1.62
C VAL A 97 3.06 2.10 1.75
N PHE A 98 2.35 2.80 2.63
CA PHE A 98 2.56 4.21 2.93
C PHE A 98 3.35 4.32 4.23
N LEU A 99 4.48 5.01 4.17
CA LEU A 99 5.41 5.14 5.28
C LEU A 99 5.48 6.60 5.73
N ALA A 100 5.76 6.79 7.02
CA ALA A 100 6.23 8.06 7.53
C ALA A 100 7.48 8.53 6.76
N PRO A 101 7.71 9.85 6.65
CA PRO A 101 8.80 10.38 5.83
C PRO A 101 10.18 10.04 6.40
N ASP A 102 10.33 10.10 7.73
CA ASP A 102 11.64 10.08 8.38
C ASP A 102 11.94 8.76 9.12
N GLU A 103 10.96 7.87 9.21
CA GLU A 103 11.07 6.63 9.99
C GLU A 103 10.37 5.44 9.31
N PRO A 104 10.81 4.19 9.58
CA PRO A 104 10.21 2.97 9.02
C PRO A 104 8.91 2.61 9.75
N THR A 105 7.97 3.56 9.78
CA THR A 105 6.62 3.41 10.35
C THR A 105 5.63 3.35 9.20
N VAL A 106 4.89 2.24 9.10
CA VAL A 106 3.80 2.09 8.14
C VAL A 106 2.58 2.84 8.67
N ILE A 107 2.13 3.82 7.91
CA ILE A 107 0.91 4.60 8.19
C ILE A 107 -0.32 3.86 7.68
N ALA A 108 -0.19 3.23 6.51
CA ALA A 108 -1.26 2.50 5.87
C ALA A 108 -0.70 1.46 4.88
N SER A 109 -1.50 0.45 4.56
CA SER A 109 -1.21 -0.47 3.46
C SER A 109 -2.49 -0.90 2.75
N LEU A 110 -2.36 -1.22 1.47
CA LEU A 110 -3.45 -1.76 0.66
C LEU A 110 -2.92 -2.80 -0.33
N ALA A 111 -3.81 -3.67 -0.78
CA ALA A 111 -3.51 -4.69 -1.78
C ALA A 111 -4.60 -4.74 -2.86
N VAL A 112 -4.18 -4.96 -4.10
CA VAL A 112 -5.02 -5.39 -5.22
C VAL A 112 -4.70 -6.86 -5.46
N LEU A 113 -5.69 -7.73 -5.32
CA LEU A 113 -5.48 -9.18 -5.27
C LEU A 113 -5.40 -9.83 -6.65
N GLY A 114 -6.00 -9.22 -7.66
CA GLY A 114 -6.13 -9.79 -8.99
C GLY A 114 -6.86 -8.84 -9.93
N PRO A 115 -7.03 -9.25 -11.20
CA PRO A 115 -7.80 -8.48 -12.17
C PRO A 115 -9.28 -8.38 -11.77
N VAL A 116 -10.01 -7.49 -12.44
CA VAL A 116 -11.47 -7.43 -12.31
C VAL A 116 -12.06 -8.77 -12.78
N PRO A 117 -12.91 -9.44 -11.98
CA PRO A 117 -13.58 -10.66 -12.40
C PRO A 117 -14.44 -10.40 -13.65
N PRO A 118 -14.61 -11.39 -14.56
CA PRO A 118 -15.56 -11.26 -15.65
C PRO A 118 -16.97 -11.05 -15.09
N ALA A 119 -17.74 -10.18 -15.75
CA ALA A 119 -19.12 -9.81 -15.39
C ALA A 119 -20.11 -10.95 -15.61
#